data_AF-A0A3Q3AJU9-F1
#
_entry.id   AF-A0A3Q3AJU9-F1
#
_cell.length_a   1.000
_cell.length_b   1.000
_cell.length_c   1.000
_cell.angle_alpha   90.00
_cell.angle_beta   90.00
_cell.angle_gamma   90.00
#
_symmetry.space_group_name_H-M   'P 1'
#
loop_
_entity.id
_entity.type
_entity.pdbx_description
1 polymer ?
#
loop_
_entity_poly.entity_id
_entity_poly.type
_entity_poly.pdbx_seq_one_letter_code
_entity_poly.pdbx_strand_id
1 'polypeptide(L)'
;CIRGQILPSDQFVLVFVQLEVNLAERERQSLEKELLVEQVTRLSKPLGEQVENCRQDSLTLAKKVEHEASLISMDRCQRRLEQGLPPFPEIEEEWRRMLQDKKRRQKNKEERQREYEWNQMPNGEYTTAEARPNAYIPQNDSLPLPKPYGALAPFKPSQPGANMRHIRKPTLKPFET
;
A
#
# COMPACT_ATOMS: atom_id res chain seq x y z
N CYS A 1 -58.66 -32.04 -10.20
CA CYS A 1 -59.41 -33.30 -10.36
C CYS A 1 -58.90 -34.33 -9.36
N ILE A 2 -59.51 -34.39 -8.16
CA ILE A 2 -59.57 -35.64 -7.38
C ILE A 2 -61.02 -35.74 -6.89
N ARG A 3 -61.62 -36.89 -7.15
CA ARG A 3 -63.04 -37.20 -7.06
C ARG A 3 -63.48 -37.15 -5.60
N GLY A 4 -64.45 -36.30 -5.28
CA GLY A 4 -65.23 -36.44 -4.05
C GLY A 4 -66.10 -37.68 -4.15
N GLN A 5 -65.58 -38.83 -3.74
CA GLN A 5 -66.40 -39.98 -3.39
C GLN A 5 -66.99 -39.72 -2.00
N ILE A 6 -68.31 -39.72 -1.89
CA ILE A 6 -69.01 -39.62 -0.61
C ILE A 6 -68.75 -40.94 0.11
N LEU A 7 -67.92 -40.89 1.16
CA LEU A 7 -67.71 -42.04 2.04
C LEU A 7 -69.06 -42.46 2.66
N PRO A 8 -69.32 -43.76 2.83
CA PRO A 8 -70.52 -44.19 3.55
C PRO A 8 -70.48 -43.65 4.99
N SER A 9 -71.66 -43.35 5.56
CA SER A 9 -71.81 -42.64 6.84
C SER A 9 -70.96 -43.24 7.96
N ASP A 10 -70.85 -44.57 8.02
CA ASP A 10 -70.09 -45.29 9.04
C ASP A 10 -68.57 -45.01 8.97
N GLN A 11 -68.03 -44.80 7.77
CA GLN A 11 -66.60 -44.47 7.59
C GLN A 11 -66.30 -43.02 7.97
N PHE A 12 -67.23 -42.09 7.74
CA PHE A 12 -67.10 -40.72 8.23
C PHE A 12 -67.07 -40.66 9.76
N VAL A 13 -67.90 -41.46 10.44
CA VAL A 13 -67.90 -41.56 11.90
C VAL A 13 -66.57 -42.10 12.43
N LEU A 14 -66.02 -43.15 11.79
CA LEU A 14 -64.72 -43.71 12.20
C LEU A 14 -63.58 -42.70 12.06
N VAL A 15 -63.54 -41.96 10.94
CA VAL A 15 -62.53 -40.92 10.69
C VAL A 15 -62.70 -39.76 11.67
N PHE A 16 -63.93 -39.37 11.98
CA PHE A 16 -64.22 -38.32 12.95
C PHE A 16 -63.70 -38.68 14.34
N VAL A 17 -64.04 -39.87 14.85
CA VAL A 17 -63.54 -40.36 16.15
C VAL A 17 -62.01 -40.45 16.18
N GLN A 18 -61.38 -40.91 15.10
CA GLN A 18 -59.92 -40.95 15.01
C GLN A 18 -59.29 -39.55 15.07
N LEU A 19 -59.93 -38.55 14.44
CA LEU A 19 -59.46 -37.17 14.50
C LEU A 19 -59.62 -36.55 15.89
N GLU A 20 -60.70 -36.88 16.61
CA GLU A 20 -60.89 -36.44 18.01
C GLU A 20 -59.79 -37.00 18.93
N VAL A 21 -59.48 -38.29 18.80
CA VAL A 21 -58.37 -38.92 19.56
C VAL A 21 -57.04 -38.24 19.23
N ASN A 22 -56.76 -38.01 17.94
CA ASN A 22 -55.53 -37.35 17.52
C ASN A 22 -55.45 -35.91 18.04
N LEU A 23 -56.56 -35.16 18.06
CA LEU A 23 -56.61 -33.81 18.60
C LEU A 23 -56.31 -33.81 20.10
N ALA A 24 -56.96 -34.69 20.87
CA ALA A 24 -56.74 -34.82 22.31
C ALA A 24 -55.29 -35.19 22.65
N GLU A 25 -54.67 -36.08 21.87
CA GLU A 25 -53.24 -36.41 22.02
C GLU A 25 -52.33 -35.20 21.77
N ARG A 26 -52.65 -34.37 20.76
CA ARG A 26 -51.90 -33.16 20.43
C ARG A 26 -52.05 -32.08 21.51
N GLU A 27 -53.25 -31.91 22.06
CA GLU A 27 -53.50 -31.00 23.18
C GLU A 27 -52.70 -31.41 24.41
N ARG A 28 -52.70 -32.71 24.75
CA ARG A 28 -51.87 -33.25 25.84
C ARG A 28 -50.39 -32.98 25.63
N GLN A 29 -49.88 -33.21 24.41
CA GLN A 29 -48.48 -32.92 24.07
C GLN A 29 -48.17 -31.42 24.16
N SER A 30 -49.12 -30.54 23.84
CA SER A 30 -48.94 -29.09 23.96
C SER A 30 -48.74 -28.69 25.41
N LEU A 31 -49.61 -29.17 26.30
CA LEU A 31 -49.54 -28.87 27.74
C LEU A 31 -48.23 -29.39 28.36
N GLU A 32 -47.76 -30.58 27.96
CA GLU A 32 -46.49 -31.11 28.42
C GLU A 32 -45.31 -30.22 27.99
N LYS A 33 -45.31 -29.73 26.74
CA LYS A 33 -44.29 -28.81 26.23
C LYS A 33 -44.33 -27.45 26.94
N GLU A 34 -45.52 -26.92 27.20
CA GLU A 34 -45.67 -25.66 27.94
C GLU A 34 -45.08 -25.77 29.35
N LEU A 35 -45.37 -26.88 30.06
CA LEU A 35 -44.78 -27.14 31.37
C LEU A 35 -43.25 -27.23 31.30
N LEU A 36 -42.71 -27.92 30.30
CA LEU A 36 -41.26 -28.02 30.12
C LEU A 36 -40.63 -26.65 29.82
N VAL A 37 -41.26 -25.83 28.98
CA VAL A 37 -40.79 -24.46 28.69
C VAL A 37 -40.80 -23.62 29.96
N GLU A 38 -41.85 -23.71 30.78
CA GLU A 38 -41.94 -22.99 32.05
C GLU A 38 -40.79 -23.41 32.99
N GLN A 39 -40.55 -24.71 33.13
CA GLN A 39 -39.48 -25.27 33.97
C GLN A 39 -38.08 -24.84 33.49
N VAL A 40 -37.80 -25.00 32.19
CA VAL A 40 -36.51 -24.61 31.59
C VAL A 40 -36.31 -23.10 31.73
N THR A 41 -37.35 -22.31 31.52
CA THR A 41 -37.29 -20.85 31.67
C THR A 41 -37.00 -20.46 33.12
N ARG A 42 -37.66 -21.11 34.09
CA ARG A 42 -37.45 -20.87 35.52
C ARG A 42 -36.02 -21.18 35.97
N LEU A 43 -35.40 -22.23 35.42
CA LEU A 43 -34.02 -22.60 35.71
C LEU A 43 -33.00 -21.76 34.92
N SER A 44 -33.30 -21.41 33.67
CA SER A 44 -32.37 -20.72 32.78
C SER A 44 -32.26 -19.22 33.06
N LYS A 45 -33.34 -18.56 33.50
CA LYS A 45 -33.33 -17.13 33.82
C LYS A 45 -32.26 -16.72 34.85
N PRO A 46 -32.20 -17.32 36.05
CA PRO A 46 -31.20 -16.93 37.04
C PRO A 46 -29.77 -17.24 36.58
N LEU A 47 -29.58 -18.30 35.79
CA LEU A 47 -28.27 -18.60 35.20
C LEU A 47 -27.85 -17.51 34.20
N GLY A 48 -28.78 -17.02 33.36
CA GLY A 48 -28.52 -15.91 32.45
C GLY A 48 -28.16 -14.62 33.18
N GLU A 49 -28.89 -14.29 34.24
CA GLU A 49 -28.59 -13.13 35.10
C GLU A 49 -27.21 -13.27 35.77
N GLN A 50 -26.88 -14.46 36.28
CA GLN A 50 -25.58 -14.73 36.88
C GLN A 50 -24.44 -14.53 35.87
N VAL A 51 -24.58 -15.03 34.64
CA VAL A 51 -23.57 -14.86 33.58
C VAL A 51 -23.39 -13.38 33.23
N GLU A 52 -24.49 -12.62 33.09
CA GLU A 52 -24.41 -11.19 32.80
C GLU A 52 -23.76 -10.40 33.94
N ASN A 53 -24.08 -10.73 35.19
CA ASN A 53 -23.43 -10.13 36.35
C ASN A 53 -21.93 -10.44 36.37
N CYS A 54 -21.52 -11.70 36.19
CA CYS A 54 -20.11 -12.06 36.11
C CYS A 54 -19.38 -11.36 34.95
N ARG A 55 -20.04 -11.22 33.79
CA ARG A 55 -19.51 -10.48 32.64
C ARG A 55 -19.31 -9.01 32.98
N GLN A 56 -20.29 -8.40 33.65
CA GLN A 56 -20.23 -7.01 34.06
C GLN A 56 -19.12 -6.79 35.11
N ASP A 57 -19.02 -7.65 36.12
CA ASP A 57 -17.98 -7.60 37.14
C ASP A 57 -16.58 -7.69 36.51
N SER A 58 -16.39 -8.66 35.60
CA SER A 58 -15.14 -8.81 34.86
C SER A 58 -14.77 -7.55 34.08
N LEU A 59 -15.73 -6.94 33.38
CA LEU A 59 -15.53 -5.69 32.65
C LEU A 59 -15.16 -4.53 33.58
N THR A 60 -15.82 -4.41 34.73
CA THR A 60 -15.49 -3.33 35.69
C THR A 60 -14.09 -3.51 36.27
N LEU A 61 -13.69 -4.74 36.58
CA LEU A 61 -12.36 -5.04 37.08
C LEU A 61 -11.29 -4.75 36.03
N ALA A 62 -11.50 -5.17 34.78
CA ALA A 62 -10.59 -4.89 33.67
C ALA A 62 -10.36 -3.37 33.49
N LYS A 63 -11.43 -2.57 33.53
CA LYS A 63 -11.34 -1.10 33.46
C LYS A 63 -10.55 -0.50 34.62
N LYS A 64 -10.73 -1.02 35.84
CA LYS A 64 -9.98 -0.58 37.02
C LYS A 64 -8.48 -0.88 36.87
N VAL A 65 -8.14 -2.09 36.45
CA VAL A 65 -6.74 -2.49 36.21
C VAL A 65 -6.10 -1.65 35.12
N GLU A 66 -6.80 -1.39 34.02
CA GLU A 66 -6.31 -0.52 32.95
C GLU A 66 -6.06 0.91 33.45
N HIS A 67 -6.99 1.47 34.22
CA HIS A 67 -6.85 2.78 34.83
C HIS A 67 -5.66 2.85 35.80
N GLU A 68 -5.51 1.87 36.69
CA GLU A 68 -4.37 1.78 37.62
C GLU A 68 -3.04 1.65 36.87
N ALA A 69 -2.98 0.82 35.83
CA ALA A 69 -1.79 0.70 34.98
C ALA A 69 -1.45 2.02 34.29
N SER A 70 -2.45 2.76 33.80
CA SER A 70 -2.27 4.10 33.22
C SER A 70 -1.71 5.08 34.24
N LEU A 71 -2.23 5.07 35.48
CA LEU A 71 -1.71 5.93 36.55
C LEU A 71 -0.25 5.61 36.88
N ILE A 72 0.12 4.34 36.99
CA ILE A 72 1.50 3.91 37.22
C ILE A 72 2.42 4.37 36.08
N SER A 73 1.95 4.25 34.82
CA SER A 73 2.67 4.72 33.64
C SER A 73 2.89 6.24 33.70
N MET A 74 1.86 7.00 34.05
CA MET A 74 1.93 8.46 34.16
C MET A 74 2.87 8.91 35.29
N ASP A 75 2.79 8.29 36.47
CA ASP A 75 3.70 8.56 37.59
C ASP A 75 5.16 8.29 37.19
N ARG A 76 5.42 7.17 36.49
CA ARG A 76 6.75 6.90 35.91
C ARG A 76 7.19 8.00 34.95
N CYS A 77 6.32 8.42 34.04
CA CYS A 77 6.62 9.49 33.08
C CYS A 77 6.93 10.81 33.78
N GLN A 78 6.15 11.16 34.80
CA GLN A 78 6.35 12.37 35.59
C GLN A 78 7.70 12.35 36.32
N ARG A 79 8.06 11.26 36.99
CA ARG A 79 9.38 11.12 37.65
C ARG A 79 10.54 11.26 36.68
N ARG A 80 10.42 10.71 35.46
CA ARG A 80 11.45 10.88 34.41
C ARG A 80 11.56 12.34 33.99
N LEU A 81 10.42 13.00 33.81
CA LEU A 81 10.37 14.42 33.45
C LEU A 81 11.01 15.30 34.53
N GLU A 82 10.74 15.03 35.81
CA GLU A 82 11.38 15.72 36.94
C GLU A 82 12.91 15.53 36.97
N GLN A 83 13.39 14.39 36.49
CA GLN A 83 14.82 14.09 36.34
C GLN A 83 15.43 14.69 35.05
N GLY A 84 14.64 15.41 34.24
CA GLY A 84 15.07 15.95 32.95
C GLY A 84 15.28 14.89 31.87
N LEU A 85 14.83 13.65 32.13
CA LEU A 85 14.81 12.57 31.15
C LEU A 85 13.51 12.64 30.34
N PRO A 86 13.49 12.13 29.10
CA PRO A 86 12.26 12.09 28.33
C PRO A 86 11.20 11.21 29.01
N PRO A 87 9.92 11.63 29.01
CA PRO A 87 8.82 10.91 29.68
C PRO A 87 8.66 9.46 29.19
N PHE A 88 8.79 9.24 27.88
CA PHE A 88 8.71 7.93 27.26
C PHE A 88 10.10 7.44 26.86
N PRO A 89 10.59 6.30 27.40
CA PRO A 89 11.90 5.74 27.03
C PRO A 89 12.02 5.42 25.54
N GLU A 90 10.91 5.01 24.91
CA GLU A 90 10.81 4.72 23.48
C GLU A 90 11.16 5.92 22.60
N ILE A 91 10.93 7.15 23.10
CA ILE A 91 11.28 8.37 22.35
C ILE A 91 12.80 8.47 22.15
N GLU A 92 13.61 7.95 23.08
CA GLU A 92 15.06 7.93 22.95
C GLU A 92 15.50 6.97 21.84
N GLU A 93 14.79 5.86 21.68
CA GLU A 93 15.04 4.90 20.60
C GLU A 93 14.70 5.48 19.24
N GLU A 94 13.54 6.14 19.12
CA GLU A 94 13.14 6.86 17.93
C GLU A 94 14.13 7.98 17.59
N TRP A 95 14.63 8.69 18.59
CA TRP A 95 15.68 9.68 18.38
C TRP A 95 17.00 9.04 17.90
N ARG A 96 17.43 7.93 18.50
CA ARG A 96 18.61 7.18 18.02
C ARG A 96 18.44 6.74 16.57
N ARG A 97 17.26 6.22 16.20
CA ARG A 97 16.93 5.87 14.81
C ARG A 97 17.05 7.08 13.91
N MET A 98 16.42 8.21 14.27
CA MET A 98 16.51 9.46 13.50
C MET A 98 17.94 9.95 13.30
N LEU A 99 18.82 9.86 14.31
CA LEU A 99 20.23 10.22 14.18
C LEU A 99 20.94 9.34 13.15
N GLN A 100 20.75 8.02 13.23
CA GLN A 100 21.32 7.07 12.29
C GLN A 100 20.83 7.35 10.87
N ASP A 101 19.53 7.61 10.74
CA ASP A 101 18.86 7.95 9.49
C ASP A 101 19.39 9.24 8.87
N LYS A 102 19.61 10.28 9.70
CA LYS A 102 20.19 11.54 9.29
C LYS A 102 21.63 11.35 8.82
N LYS A 103 22.43 10.54 9.53
CA LYS A 103 23.80 10.20 9.12
C LYS A 103 23.85 9.45 7.80
N ARG A 104 22.94 8.48 7.59
CA ARG A 104 22.79 7.76 6.31
C ARG A 104 22.42 8.73 5.18
N ARG A 105 21.43 9.60 5.39
CA ARG A 105 21.02 10.59 4.38
C ARG A 105 22.14 11.56 4.04
N GLN A 106 22.91 11.99 5.03
CA GLN A 106 24.07 12.85 4.82
C GLN A 106 25.14 12.15 3.98
N LYS A 107 25.49 10.90 4.33
CA LYS A 107 26.42 10.09 3.54
C LYS A 107 25.95 9.92 2.09
N ASN A 108 24.69 9.56 1.87
CA ASN A 108 24.13 9.42 0.53
C ASN A 108 24.12 10.74 -0.25
N LYS A 109 23.90 11.87 0.43
CA LYS A 109 23.94 13.20 -0.19
C LYS A 109 25.36 13.56 -0.62
N GLU A 110 26.35 13.30 0.24
CA GLU A 110 27.77 13.49 -0.07
C GLU A 110 28.23 12.57 -1.20
N GLU A 111 27.78 11.32 -1.22
CA GLU A 111 28.09 10.36 -2.29
C GLU A 111 27.52 10.82 -3.63
N ARG A 112 26.25 11.26 -3.67
CA ARG A 112 25.68 11.87 -4.88
C ARG A 112 26.38 13.16 -5.28
N GLN A 113 26.85 13.96 -4.32
CA GLN A 113 27.57 15.19 -4.63
C GLN A 113 28.97 14.89 -5.19
N ARG A 114 29.67 13.89 -4.65
CA ARG A 114 30.94 13.40 -5.21
C ARG A 114 30.75 12.80 -6.59
N GLU A 115 29.70 12.01 -6.79
CA GLU A 115 29.32 11.50 -8.09
C GLU A 115 29.03 12.66 -9.06
N TYR A 116 28.32 13.69 -8.61
CA TYR A 116 28.07 14.89 -9.40
C TYR A 116 29.34 15.65 -9.75
N GLU A 117 30.28 15.79 -8.82
CA GLU A 117 31.59 16.40 -9.03
C GLU A 117 32.48 15.58 -9.98
N TRP A 118 32.50 14.26 -9.81
CA TRP A 118 33.23 13.33 -10.67
C TRP A 118 32.69 13.32 -12.11
N ASN A 119 31.37 13.47 -12.25
CA ASN A 119 30.67 13.51 -13.53
C ASN A 119 30.67 14.91 -14.18
N GLN A 120 31.26 15.92 -13.54
CA GLN A 120 31.46 17.23 -14.15
C GLN A 120 32.75 17.24 -14.98
N MET A 121 32.62 17.64 -16.23
CA MET A 121 33.74 17.84 -17.14
C MET A 121 34.48 19.16 -16.83
N PRO A 122 35.75 19.32 -17.23
CA PRO A 122 36.51 20.56 -17.02
C PRO A 122 35.89 21.83 -17.64
N ASN A 123 35.03 21.66 -18.64
CA ASN A 123 34.25 22.74 -19.26
C ASN A 123 32.96 23.10 -18.48
N GLY A 124 32.67 22.43 -17.36
CA GLY A 124 31.50 22.66 -16.51
C GLY A 124 30.22 21.92 -16.93
N GLU A 125 30.28 21.08 -17.97
CA GLU A 125 29.14 20.27 -18.40
C GLU A 125 29.01 18.99 -17.54
N TYR A 126 27.79 18.62 -17.17
CA TYR A 126 27.50 17.39 -16.43
C TYR A 126 27.22 16.23 -17.40
N THR A 127 27.93 15.10 -17.25
CA THR A 127 27.73 13.90 -18.08
C THR A 127 27.70 12.62 -17.24
N THR A 128 26.77 11.73 -17.53
CA THR A 128 26.71 10.37 -16.94
C THR A 128 27.44 9.32 -17.80
N ALA A 129 27.98 9.71 -18.95
CA ALA A 129 28.74 8.82 -19.83
C ALA A 129 30.19 8.69 -19.36
N GLU A 130 30.65 7.48 -19.07
CA GLU A 130 32.04 7.21 -18.68
C GLU A 130 33.02 7.57 -19.82
N ALA A 131 34.11 8.26 -19.48
CA ALA A 131 35.17 8.54 -20.44
C ALA A 131 35.86 7.25 -20.89
N ARG A 132 36.06 7.07 -22.20
CA ARG A 132 36.73 5.87 -22.70
C ARG A 132 38.19 5.85 -22.24
N PRO A 133 38.70 4.73 -21.69
CA PRO A 133 40.09 4.63 -21.22
C PRO A 133 41.15 5.03 -22.27
N ASN A 134 40.84 4.86 -23.56
CA ASN A 134 41.74 5.17 -24.68
C ASN A 134 41.16 6.25 -25.61
N ALA A 135 40.42 7.24 -25.09
CA ALA A 135 40.06 8.40 -25.91
C ALA A 135 41.36 9.12 -26.32
N TYR A 136 41.80 8.94 -27.57
CA TYR A 136 43.02 9.55 -28.15
C TYR A 136 42.96 11.09 -28.27
N ILE A 137 42.03 11.74 -27.57
CA ILE A 137 41.85 13.18 -27.54
C ILE A 137 42.47 13.64 -26.20
N PRO A 138 43.62 14.33 -26.21
CA PRO A 138 44.26 14.80 -24.99
C PRO A 138 43.31 15.69 -24.19
N GLN A 139 43.18 15.48 -22.88
CA GLN A 139 42.19 16.18 -22.04
C GLN A 139 42.34 17.72 -21.99
N ASN A 140 43.46 18.27 -22.44
CA ASN A 140 43.76 19.70 -22.34
C ASN A 140 43.90 20.43 -23.70
N ASP A 141 43.81 19.72 -24.82
CA ASP A 141 44.03 20.33 -26.14
C ASP A 141 42.71 20.58 -26.87
N SER A 142 42.65 21.72 -27.57
CA SER A 142 41.58 21.94 -28.56
C SER A 142 41.58 20.75 -29.52
N LEU A 143 40.41 20.11 -29.69
CA LEU A 143 40.17 19.05 -30.66
C LEU A 143 40.93 19.34 -31.96
N PRO A 144 41.44 18.31 -32.68
CA PRO A 144 42.10 18.48 -33.97
C PRO A 144 41.08 18.84 -35.08
N LEU A 145 40.19 19.77 -34.79
CA LEU A 145 39.34 20.42 -35.76
C LEU A 145 40.24 21.28 -36.65
N PRO A 146 40.10 21.18 -37.98
CA PRO A 146 40.82 22.04 -38.91
C PRO A 146 40.58 23.50 -38.54
N LYS A 147 41.64 24.21 -38.14
CA LYS A 147 41.54 25.64 -37.87
C LYS A 147 41.17 26.33 -39.18
N PRO A 148 40.13 27.19 -39.23
CA PRO A 148 39.82 27.93 -40.44
C PRO A 148 41.06 28.70 -40.87
N TYR A 149 41.46 28.56 -42.14
CA TYR A 149 42.51 29.38 -42.72
C TYR A 149 42.05 30.83 -42.54
N GLY A 150 42.77 31.60 -41.73
CA GLY A 150 42.37 32.97 -41.39
C GLY A 150 42.33 33.90 -42.61
N ALA A 151 42.62 35.19 -42.42
CA ALA A 151 42.56 36.18 -43.51
C ALA A 151 43.40 35.85 -44.76
N LEU A 152 44.34 34.89 -44.67
CA LEU A 152 45.22 34.42 -45.74
C LEU A 152 44.90 32.99 -46.19
N ALA A 153 43.64 32.73 -46.57
CA ALA A 153 43.26 31.45 -47.17
C ALA A 153 44.03 31.23 -48.49
N PRO A 154 44.70 30.07 -48.69
CA PRO A 154 45.57 29.82 -49.85
C PRO A 154 44.87 29.89 -51.22
N PHE A 155 43.54 29.83 -51.26
CA PHE A 155 42.78 29.84 -52.50
C PHE A 155 41.54 30.72 -52.38
N LYS A 156 41.52 31.80 -53.16
CA LYS A 156 40.28 32.49 -53.54
C LYS A 156 39.88 31.93 -54.91
N PRO A 157 38.71 31.29 -55.08
CA PRO A 157 38.28 30.87 -56.41
C PRO A 157 38.28 32.09 -57.34
N SER A 158 39.01 32.00 -58.45
CA SER A 158 39.09 33.08 -59.43
C SER A 158 37.71 33.38 -60.00
N GLN A 159 37.41 34.66 -60.22
CA GLN A 159 36.19 35.09 -60.91
C GLN A 159 36.03 34.28 -62.22
N PRO A 160 34.84 33.70 -62.49
CA PRO A 160 34.64 32.88 -63.68
C PRO A 160 34.92 33.69 -64.95
N GLY A 161 36.02 33.38 -65.63
CA GLY A 161 36.47 34.07 -66.84
C GLY A 161 35.57 33.76 -68.05
N ALA A 162 35.60 34.65 -69.05
CA ALA A 162 34.73 34.59 -70.24
C ALA A 162 34.75 33.24 -70.99
N ASN A 163 35.80 32.42 -70.84
CA ASN A 163 35.89 31.08 -71.40
C ASN A 163 34.92 30.04 -70.79
N MET A 164 34.31 30.32 -69.64
CA MET A 164 33.24 29.46 -69.09
C MET A 164 31.94 29.49 -69.90
N ARG A 165 31.79 30.41 -70.86
CA ARG A 165 30.62 30.47 -71.75
C ARG A 165 30.56 29.31 -72.75
N HIS A 166 31.69 28.67 -73.05
CA HIS A 166 31.78 27.57 -74.01
C HIS A 166 31.66 26.18 -73.37
N ILE A 167 31.70 26.08 -72.04
CA ILE A 167 31.56 24.80 -71.32
C ILE A 167 30.07 24.47 -71.22
N ARG A 168 29.60 23.53 -72.04
CA ARG A 168 28.23 23.01 -71.96
C ARG A 168 28.19 21.91 -70.90
N LYS A 169 27.30 22.06 -69.91
CA LYS A 169 27.09 21.02 -68.89
C LYS A 169 26.56 19.75 -69.59
N PRO A 170 27.13 18.57 -69.33
CA PRO A 170 26.63 17.33 -69.91
C PRO A 170 25.21 17.05 -69.43
N THR A 171 24.32 16.68 -70.34
CA THR A 171 22.96 16.23 -70.01
C THR A 171 23.05 14.89 -69.30
N LEU A 172 22.63 14.86 -68.03
CA LEU A 172 22.53 13.63 -67.25
C LEU A 172 21.47 12.73 -67.90
N LYS A 173 21.85 11.53 -68.32
CA LYS A 173 20.88 10.52 -68.73
C LYS A 173 20.06 10.12 -67.50
N PRO A 174 18.72 10.02 -67.60
CA PRO A 174 17.90 9.51 -66.50
C PRO A 174 18.35 8.07 -66.19
N PHE A 175 18.49 7.75 -64.91
CA PHE A 175 18.72 6.38 -64.48
C PHE A 175 17.41 5.61 -64.68
N GLU A 176 17.47 4.47 -65.38
CA GLU A 176 16.36 3.53 -65.40
C GLU A 176 16.26 2.89 -64.01
N THR A 177 15.02 2.80 -63.52
CA THR A 177 14.68 2.46 -62.13
C THR A 177 14.87 0.98 -61.83
#